data_AF-A0AAW9TSB4-F1
#
_entry.id   AF-A0AAW9TSB4-F1
#
_cell.length_a   1.000
_cell.length_b   1.000
_cell.length_c   1.000
_cell.angle_alpha   90.00
_cell.angle_beta   90.00
_cell.angle_gamma   90.00
#
_symmetry.space_group_name_H-M   'P 1'
#
loop_
_entity.id
_entity.type
_entity.pdbx_description
1 polymer ?
#
loop_
_entity_poly.entity_id
_entity_poly.type
_entity_poly.pdbx_seq_one_letter_code
_entity_poly.pdbx_strand_id
1 'polypeptide(L)'
;MASMPPRSPSEHPSEPLALPRLVDEEAEAFVAEAIAELGRSQIPFLIAGTFAVSAHTGISRPTKDLDVFCKPGDYTRILNYFKALGYAVEIEDDRWLGKVFKGKSFFDVIFSSPNGTMMVTDAWFANALLTEIGASTCAIVAPTELVWSKAFIQLRHRYDGADVAHLILKAHDRIDWARLLGYMEAHWEVLLIHLLNFRWIYPSERDKVPLWLMDELLSRLAAQRDLPLPLTKICRGRMYSRPDYEIDVKEWGFADVGGDSDISAETEDTES
;
A
#
# COMPACT_ATOMS: atom_id res chain seq x y z
N MET A 1 5.07 -5.93 -26.23
CA MET A 1 6.31 -5.69 -25.47
C MET A 1 6.59 -6.90 -24.61
N ALA A 2 7.82 -7.40 -24.58
CA ALA A 2 8.15 -8.56 -23.76
C ALA A 2 8.15 -8.14 -22.29
N SER A 3 7.17 -8.63 -21.53
CA SER A 3 7.22 -8.66 -20.06
C SER A 3 8.56 -9.26 -19.66
N MET A 4 9.29 -8.59 -18.76
CA MET A 4 10.46 -9.23 -18.16
C MET A 4 9.97 -10.54 -17.53
N PRO A 5 10.63 -11.69 -17.80
CA PRO A 5 10.22 -12.93 -17.18
C PRO A 5 10.25 -12.75 -15.66
N PRO A 6 9.27 -13.31 -14.92
CA PRO A 6 9.28 -13.25 -13.47
C PRO A 6 10.64 -13.76 -12.98
N ARG A 7 11.36 -12.92 -12.23
CA ARG A 7 12.57 -13.36 -11.55
C ARG A 7 12.14 -14.46 -10.60
N SER A 8 12.74 -15.64 -10.73
CA SER A 8 12.61 -16.71 -9.75
C SER A 8 12.95 -16.12 -8.37
N PRO A 9 12.12 -16.34 -7.33
CA PRO A 9 12.39 -15.86 -5.99
C PRO A 9 13.80 -16.27 -5.59
N SER A 10 14.56 -15.36 -4.96
CA SER A 10 15.84 -15.73 -4.35
C SER A 10 15.58 -16.85 -3.34
N GLU A 11 16.10 -18.04 -3.58
CA GLU A 11 15.98 -19.18 -2.64
C GLU A 11 16.74 -18.89 -1.33
N HIS A 12 17.66 -17.94 -1.34
CA HIS A 12 18.40 -17.52 -0.16
C HIS A 12 17.83 -16.24 0.44
N PRO A 13 17.60 -16.21 1.77
CA PRO A 13 17.27 -14.99 2.48
C PRO A 13 18.35 -13.93 2.26
N SER A 14 17.95 -12.69 2.04
CA SER A 14 18.88 -11.56 1.99
C SER A 14 18.80 -10.75 3.29
N GLU A 15 19.92 -10.23 3.76
CA GLU A 15 19.91 -9.21 4.82
C GLU A 15 19.21 -7.93 4.33
N PRO A 16 18.37 -7.28 5.16
CA PRO A 16 17.77 -6.01 4.82
C PRO A 16 18.84 -4.92 4.79
N LEU A 17 18.69 -3.92 3.91
CA LEU A 17 19.63 -2.77 3.88
C LEU A 17 19.62 -1.98 5.19
N ALA A 18 18.48 -1.95 5.87
CA ALA A 18 18.31 -1.42 7.22
C ALA A 18 17.02 -1.96 7.84
N LEU A 19 16.91 -1.82 9.15
CA LEU A 19 15.66 -1.97 9.89
C LEU A 19 15.22 -0.61 10.46
N PRO A 20 13.91 -0.39 10.66
CA PRO A 20 13.44 0.81 11.33
C PRO A 20 13.82 0.79 12.81
N ARG A 21 13.72 1.95 13.46
CA ARG A 21 13.88 2.07 14.91
C ARG A 21 12.50 2.00 15.56
N LEU A 22 12.29 1.01 16.42
CA LEU A 22 11.07 0.97 17.23
C LEU A 22 11.17 1.97 18.38
N VAL A 23 10.04 2.30 19.00
CA VAL A 23 9.95 3.39 19.98
C VAL A 23 10.72 3.11 21.28
N ASP A 24 10.83 1.84 21.66
CA ASP A 24 11.55 1.36 22.85
C ASP A 24 11.82 -0.16 22.77
N GLU A 25 12.58 -0.68 23.74
CA GLU A 25 12.94 -2.12 23.84
C GLU A 25 11.71 -3.03 24.00
N GLU A 26 10.62 -2.53 24.60
CA GLU A 26 9.37 -3.28 24.76
C GLU A 26 8.69 -3.51 23.39
N ALA A 27 8.67 -2.48 22.54
CA ALA A 27 8.22 -2.59 21.17
C ALA A 27 9.13 -3.52 20.34
N GLU A 28 10.45 -3.47 20.52
CA GLU A 28 11.39 -4.39 19.87
C GLU A 28 11.13 -5.85 20.24
N ALA A 29 10.98 -6.13 21.53
CA ALA A 29 10.65 -7.48 22.02
C ALA A 29 9.29 -7.96 21.50
N PHE A 30 8.28 -7.09 21.51
CA PHE A 30 6.95 -7.39 20.97
C PHE A 30 7.00 -7.74 19.49
N VAL A 31 7.68 -6.94 18.67
CA VAL A 31 7.78 -7.19 17.22
C VAL A 31 8.55 -8.49 16.94
N ALA A 32 9.64 -8.74 17.65
CA ALA A 32 10.39 -10.00 17.51
C ALA A 32 9.54 -11.24 17.85
N GLU A 33 8.78 -11.17 18.95
CA GLU A 33 7.85 -12.22 19.36
C GLU A 33 6.72 -12.40 18.33
N ALA A 34 6.11 -11.30 17.87
CA ALA A 34 5.02 -11.33 16.88
C ALA A 34 5.48 -11.97 15.56
N ILE A 35 6.66 -11.64 15.05
CA ILE A 35 7.21 -12.25 13.82
C ILE A 35 7.45 -13.75 14.01
N ALA A 36 8.00 -14.15 15.17
CA ALA A 36 8.21 -15.57 15.48
C ALA A 36 6.88 -16.33 15.54
N GLU A 37 5.86 -15.75 16.17
CA GLU A 37 4.52 -16.33 16.27
C GLU A 37 3.79 -16.41 14.93
N LEU A 38 3.91 -15.38 14.08
CA LEU A 38 3.42 -15.43 12.70
C LEU A 38 4.07 -16.60 11.94
N GLY A 39 5.39 -16.80 12.08
CA GLY A 39 6.08 -17.94 11.50
C GLY A 39 5.57 -19.29 12.02
N ARG A 40 5.32 -19.42 13.33
CA ARG A 40 4.76 -20.65 13.95
C ARG A 40 3.33 -20.94 13.50
N SER A 41 2.54 -19.92 13.21
CA SER A 41 1.14 -20.08 12.77
C SER A 41 0.98 -20.83 11.45
N GLN A 42 2.01 -20.81 10.59
CA GLN A 42 1.98 -21.33 9.22
C GLN A 42 0.88 -20.70 8.34
N ILE A 43 0.37 -19.52 8.73
CA ILE A 43 -0.56 -18.73 7.93
C ILE A 43 0.28 -17.81 7.02
N PRO A 44 0.02 -17.75 5.71
CA PRO A 44 0.77 -16.86 4.82
C PRO A 44 0.64 -15.39 5.23
N PHE A 45 1.78 -14.73 5.41
CA PHE A 45 1.87 -13.29 5.68
C PHE A 45 3.07 -12.66 4.99
N LEU A 46 3.05 -11.34 4.85
CA LEU A 46 4.15 -10.52 4.36
C LEU A 46 4.42 -9.39 5.36
N ILE A 47 5.68 -9.03 5.56
CA ILE A 47 6.04 -7.81 6.28
C ILE A 47 6.09 -6.64 5.28
N ALA A 48 5.46 -5.53 5.66
CA ALA A 48 5.25 -4.39 4.78
C ALA A 48 5.67 -3.07 5.45
N GLY A 49 5.08 -1.97 4.96
CA GLY A 49 5.16 -0.65 5.58
C GLY A 49 6.59 -0.17 5.81
N THR A 50 6.85 0.39 6.99
CA THR A 50 8.17 1.01 7.27
C THR A 50 9.29 -0.03 7.30
N PHE A 51 9.03 -1.27 7.74
CA PHE A 51 10.01 -2.35 7.70
C PHE A 51 10.44 -2.66 6.26
N ALA A 52 9.49 -2.81 5.33
CA ALA A 52 9.81 -3.08 3.93
C ALA A 52 10.50 -1.87 3.26
N VAL A 53 10.10 -0.63 3.59
CA VAL A 53 10.80 0.57 3.12
C VAL A 53 12.25 0.57 3.59
N SER A 54 12.51 0.33 4.88
CA SER A 54 13.86 0.28 5.44
C SER A 54 14.69 -0.82 4.75
N ALA A 55 14.13 -2.00 4.58
CA ALA A 55 14.82 -3.13 3.94
C ALA A 55 15.22 -2.82 2.49
N HIS A 56 14.40 -2.07 1.75
CA HIS A 56 14.67 -1.76 0.34
C HIS A 56 15.49 -0.49 0.10
N THR A 57 15.47 0.46 1.04
CA THR A 57 16.07 1.79 0.83
C THR A 57 17.32 2.02 1.68
N GLY A 58 17.49 1.26 2.78
CA GLY A 58 18.51 1.51 3.80
C GLY A 58 18.14 2.65 4.76
N ILE A 59 16.96 3.24 4.64
CA ILE A 59 16.49 4.30 5.54
C ILE A 59 16.04 3.69 6.86
N SER A 60 16.76 3.99 7.94
CA SER A 60 16.33 3.65 9.30
C SER A 60 15.68 4.86 9.97
N ARG A 61 14.39 4.75 10.31
CA ARG A 61 13.62 5.82 10.97
C ARG A 61 12.66 5.27 12.02
N PRO A 62 12.16 6.12 12.94
CA PRO A 62 11.20 5.71 13.95
C PRO A 62 9.92 5.14 13.33
N THR A 63 9.40 4.04 13.88
CA THR A 63 8.06 3.51 13.60
C THR A 63 7.42 3.02 14.90
N LYS A 64 6.09 3.04 14.97
CA LYS A 64 5.33 2.69 16.18
C LYS A 64 4.84 1.25 16.18
N ASP A 65 4.75 0.67 14.99
CA ASP A 65 4.05 -0.57 14.69
C ASP A 65 4.79 -1.39 13.64
N LEU A 66 4.28 -2.61 13.46
CA LEU A 66 4.61 -3.55 12.40
C LEU A 66 3.39 -3.65 11.46
N ASP A 67 3.63 -3.61 10.16
CA ASP A 67 2.60 -3.83 9.14
C ASP A 67 2.68 -5.27 8.62
N VAL A 68 1.63 -6.07 8.85
CA VAL A 68 1.51 -7.46 8.40
C VAL A 68 0.46 -7.53 7.31
N PHE A 69 0.90 -7.83 6.08
CA PHE A 69 0.00 -7.99 4.94
C PHE A 69 -0.41 -9.47 4.80
N CYS A 70 -1.69 -9.73 4.54
CA CYS A 70 -2.22 -11.08 4.31
C CYS A 70 -3.36 -11.05 3.30
N LYS A 71 -3.77 -12.21 2.77
CA LYS A 71 -4.96 -12.27 1.90
C LYS A 71 -6.24 -11.97 2.71
N PRO A 72 -7.30 -11.44 2.08
CA PRO A 72 -8.58 -11.22 2.76
C PRO A 72 -9.20 -12.47 3.39
N GLY A 73 -8.88 -13.68 2.91
CA GLY A 73 -9.33 -14.92 3.55
C GLY A 73 -8.56 -15.29 4.82
N ASP A 74 -7.38 -14.70 5.05
CA ASP A 74 -6.43 -15.13 6.07
C ASP A 74 -6.38 -14.22 7.30
N TYR A 75 -6.86 -12.98 7.25
CA TYR A 75 -6.80 -12.05 8.40
C TYR A 75 -7.50 -12.64 9.64
N THR A 76 -8.69 -13.23 9.48
CA THR A 76 -9.41 -13.85 10.62
C THR A 76 -8.64 -15.00 11.24
N ARG A 77 -7.86 -15.75 10.44
CA ARG A 77 -7.01 -16.83 10.94
C ARG A 77 -5.86 -16.28 11.78
N ILE A 78 -5.22 -15.20 11.31
CA ILE A 78 -4.14 -14.51 12.05
C ILE A 78 -4.68 -13.94 13.36
N LEU A 79 -5.79 -13.21 13.33
CA LEU A 79 -6.39 -12.63 14.53
C LEU A 79 -6.80 -13.72 15.53
N ASN A 80 -7.42 -14.81 15.08
CA ASN A 80 -7.80 -15.91 15.97
C ASN A 80 -6.59 -16.63 16.57
N TYR A 81 -5.49 -16.77 15.82
CA TYR A 81 -4.25 -17.35 16.32
C TYR A 81 -3.69 -16.51 17.49
N PHE A 82 -3.53 -15.20 17.30
CA PHE A 82 -3.03 -14.31 18.36
C PHE A 82 -3.99 -14.20 19.54
N LYS A 83 -5.31 -14.18 19.29
CA LYS A 83 -6.32 -14.23 20.35
C LYS A 83 -6.19 -15.49 21.21
N ALA A 84 -5.91 -16.65 20.61
CA ALA A 84 -5.71 -17.90 21.34
C ALA A 84 -4.43 -17.89 22.21
N LEU A 85 -3.43 -17.08 21.83
CA LEU A 85 -2.23 -16.81 22.64
C LEU A 85 -2.46 -15.77 23.75
N GLY A 86 -3.66 -15.21 23.87
CA GLY A 86 -4.02 -14.23 24.89
C GLY A 86 -3.75 -12.78 24.51
N TYR A 87 -3.47 -12.49 23.24
CA TYR A 87 -3.37 -11.11 22.74
C TYR A 87 -4.76 -10.50 22.58
N ALA A 88 -4.87 -9.18 22.76
CA ALA A 88 -6.08 -8.45 22.39
C ALA A 88 -6.09 -8.25 20.86
N VAL A 89 -7.26 -8.40 20.24
CA VAL A 89 -7.42 -8.25 18.79
C VAL A 89 -8.64 -7.39 18.48
N GLU A 90 -8.56 -6.64 17.39
CA GLU A 90 -9.62 -5.76 16.90
C GLU A 90 -9.78 -5.92 15.38
N ILE A 91 -11.00 -5.76 14.89
CA ILE A 91 -11.27 -5.54 13.46
C ILE A 91 -11.67 -4.08 13.36
N GLU A 92 -10.74 -3.22 12.95
CA GLU A 92 -10.97 -1.77 12.86
C GLU A 92 -11.86 -1.46 11.65
N ASP A 93 -11.61 -2.13 10.52
CA ASP A 93 -12.42 -2.04 9.32
C ASP A 93 -12.39 -3.38 8.59
N ASP A 94 -13.53 -4.07 8.54
CA ASP A 94 -13.66 -5.41 7.95
C ASP A 94 -13.35 -5.45 6.45
N ARG A 95 -13.22 -4.30 5.79
CA ARG A 95 -12.82 -4.21 4.38
C ARG A 95 -11.31 -4.27 4.19
N TRP A 96 -10.50 -3.91 5.19
CA TRP A 96 -9.05 -3.79 4.97
C TRP A 96 -8.12 -3.94 6.19
N LEU A 97 -8.59 -3.77 7.44
CA LEU A 97 -7.71 -3.64 8.61
C LEU A 97 -8.22 -4.37 9.87
N GLY A 98 -7.38 -5.28 10.36
CA GLY A 98 -7.42 -5.78 11.74
C GLY A 98 -6.19 -5.36 12.52
N LYS A 99 -6.21 -5.53 13.85
CA LYS A 99 -5.09 -5.19 14.74
C LYS A 99 -4.89 -6.24 15.82
N VAL A 100 -3.63 -6.41 16.22
CA VAL A 100 -3.23 -7.26 17.35
C VAL A 100 -2.41 -6.43 18.33
N PHE A 101 -2.73 -6.54 19.61
CA PHE A 101 -2.17 -5.72 20.69
C PHE A 101 -1.56 -6.57 21.81
N LYS A 102 -0.48 -6.05 22.39
CA LYS A 102 0.08 -6.47 23.68
C LYS A 102 0.51 -5.21 24.45
N GLY A 103 -0.29 -4.83 25.45
CA GLY A 103 -0.09 -3.57 26.17
C GLY A 103 -0.25 -2.36 25.25
N LYS A 104 0.78 -1.52 25.16
CA LYS A 104 0.80 -0.32 24.30
C LYS A 104 1.28 -0.59 22.86
N SER A 105 1.85 -1.76 22.62
CA SER A 105 2.42 -2.17 21.34
C SER A 105 1.38 -2.91 20.50
N PHE A 106 1.43 -2.71 19.19
CA PHE A 106 0.49 -3.33 18.26
C PHE A 106 1.12 -3.58 16.89
N PHE A 107 0.47 -4.45 16.12
CA PHE A 107 0.72 -4.59 14.69
C PHE A 107 -0.59 -4.61 13.92
N ASP A 108 -0.53 -4.09 12.70
CA ASP A 108 -1.65 -4.02 11.77
C ASP A 108 -1.70 -5.28 10.92
N VAL A 109 -2.89 -5.86 10.77
CA VAL A 109 -3.19 -6.95 9.85
C VAL A 109 -3.96 -6.38 8.66
N ILE A 110 -3.23 -6.10 7.59
CA ILE A 110 -3.71 -5.38 6.40
C ILE A 110 -3.98 -6.38 5.28
N PHE A 111 -5.18 -6.36 4.72
CA PHE A 111 -5.58 -7.29 3.65
C PHE A 111 -6.15 -6.59 2.42
N SER A 112 -6.36 -5.28 2.52
CA SER A 112 -6.68 -4.40 1.39
C SER A 112 -6.20 -2.97 1.69
N SER A 113 -6.45 -2.03 0.78
CA SER A 113 -6.38 -0.60 1.09
C SER A 113 -7.74 -0.04 1.51
N PRO A 114 -7.80 1.07 2.27
CA PRO A 114 -9.06 1.71 2.66
C PRO A 114 -9.91 2.19 1.47
N ASN A 115 -9.30 2.36 0.29
CA ASN A 115 -9.98 2.74 -0.95
C ASN A 115 -10.29 1.53 -1.86
N GLY A 116 -10.04 0.30 -1.41
CA GLY A 116 -10.34 -0.95 -2.12
C GLY A 116 -9.49 -1.25 -3.35
N THR A 117 -8.53 -0.37 -3.70
CA THR A 117 -7.70 -0.56 -4.89
C THR A 117 -6.67 -1.67 -4.72
N MET A 118 -6.16 -1.87 -3.51
CA MET A 118 -4.98 -2.69 -3.23
C MET A 118 -5.32 -3.94 -2.43
N MET A 119 -6.11 -4.85 -3.01
CA MET A 119 -6.33 -6.16 -2.40
C MET A 119 -5.04 -6.98 -2.42
N VAL A 120 -4.70 -7.60 -1.29
CA VAL A 120 -3.54 -8.50 -1.21
C VAL A 120 -3.89 -9.84 -1.87
N THR A 121 -3.20 -10.18 -2.95
CA THR A 121 -3.43 -11.37 -3.76
C THR A 121 -2.22 -12.31 -3.77
N ASP A 122 -2.35 -13.49 -4.38
CA ASP A 122 -1.23 -14.42 -4.55
C ASP A 122 -0.04 -13.81 -5.31
N ALA A 123 -0.27 -12.79 -6.14
CA ALA A 123 0.80 -12.07 -6.83
C ALA A 123 1.75 -11.35 -5.86
N TRP A 124 1.27 -10.88 -4.71
CA TRP A 124 2.10 -10.27 -3.68
C TRP A 124 3.10 -11.28 -3.11
N PHE A 125 2.61 -12.48 -2.81
CA PHE A 125 3.42 -13.58 -2.26
C PHE A 125 4.39 -14.13 -3.29
N ALA A 126 3.97 -14.28 -4.55
CA ALA A 126 4.81 -14.80 -5.62
C ALA A 126 6.03 -13.92 -5.91
N ASN A 127 5.95 -12.63 -5.57
CA ASN A 127 7.03 -11.66 -5.80
C ASN A 127 7.79 -11.28 -4.52
N ALA A 128 7.37 -11.77 -3.36
CA ALA A 128 7.96 -11.39 -2.08
C ALA A 128 9.43 -11.81 -1.96
N LEU A 129 10.17 -11.09 -1.12
CA LEU A 129 11.60 -11.33 -0.87
C LEU A 129 11.78 -11.94 0.51
N LEU A 130 12.44 -13.10 0.60
CA LEU A 130 12.83 -13.66 1.89
C LEU A 130 13.92 -12.79 2.51
N THR A 131 13.66 -12.30 3.72
CA THR A 131 14.52 -11.35 4.43
C THR A 131 14.67 -11.76 5.89
N GLU A 132 15.87 -11.60 6.43
CA GLU A 132 16.15 -11.82 7.84
C GLU A 132 15.77 -10.58 8.66
N ILE A 133 14.83 -10.75 9.60
CA ILE A 133 14.42 -9.71 10.56
C ILE A 133 14.67 -10.27 11.96
N GLY A 134 15.75 -9.79 12.59
CA GLY A 134 16.23 -10.36 13.85
C GLY A 134 16.60 -11.83 13.67
N ALA A 135 16.03 -12.70 14.50
CA ALA A 135 16.26 -14.15 14.43
C ALA A 135 15.29 -14.90 13.48
N SER A 136 14.38 -14.18 12.81
CA SER A 136 13.35 -14.79 11.96
C SER A 136 13.59 -14.49 10.48
N THR A 137 13.35 -15.49 9.62
CA THR A 137 13.24 -15.27 8.17
C THR A 137 11.77 -15.08 7.82
N CYS A 138 11.45 -13.97 7.15
CA CYS A 138 10.09 -13.68 6.72
C CYS A 138 10.06 -13.14 5.29
N ALA A 139 8.91 -13.27 4.64
CA ALA A 139 8.68 -12.69 3.33
C ALA A 139 8.32 -11.21 3.48
N ILE A 140 8.99 -10.32 2.75
CA ILE A 140 8.69 -8.89 2.71
C ILE A 140 8.04 -8.51 1.38
N VAL A 141 7.14 -7.54 1.42
CA VAL A 141 6.49 -6.99 0.22
C VAL A 141 7.53 -6.45 -0.75
N ALA A 142 7.45 -6.84 -2.02
CA ALA A 142 8.38 -6.40 -3.05
C ALA A 142 8.24 -4.91 -3.41
N PRO A 143 9.29 -4.28 -3.98
CA PRO A 143 9.27 -2.85 -4.31
C PRO A 143 8.09 -2.41 -5.19
N THR A 144 7.67 -3.22 -6.16
CA THR A 144 6.53 -2.92 -7.05
C THR A 144 5.24 -2.74 -6.26
N GLU A 145 4.88 -3.75 -5.46
CA GLU A 145 3.69 -3.76 -4.63
C GLU A 145 3.77 -2.73 -3.49
N LEU A 146 4.96 -2.46 -2.97
CA LEU A 146 5.18 -1.46 -1.92
C LEU A 146 5.04 -0.02 -2.45
N VAL A 147 5.45 0.26 -3.69
CA VAL A 147 5.17 1.55 -4.35
C VAL A 147 3.66 1.73 -4.51
N TRP A 148 2.98 0.69 -4.97
CA TRP A 148 1.52 0.73 -5.16
C TRP A 148 0.77 1.01 -3.84
N SER A 149 1.14 0.31 -2.75
CA SER A 149 0.49 0.48 -1.45
C SER A 149 0.61 1.89 -0.86
N LYS A 150 1.66 2.61 -1.25
CA LYS A 150 1.97 3.95 -0.74
C LYS A 150 1.48 5.07 -1.65
N ALA A 151 1.19 4.78 -2.93
CA ALA A 151 0.83 5.79 -3.92
C ALA A 151 -0.44 6.60 -3.57
N PHE A 152 -1.40 5.97 -2.87
CA PHE A 152 -2.66 6.61 -2.48
C PHE A 152 -2.64 7.29 -1.11
N ILE A 153 -1.57 7.16 -0.32
CA ILE A 153 -1.52 7.75 1.02
C ILE A 153 -1.17 9.24 0.90
N GLN A 154 -2.21 10.08 0.77
CA GLN A 154 -2.12 11.54 0.63
C GLN A 154 -3.20 12.23 1.47
N LEU A 155 -3.03 12.22 2.79
CA LEU A 155 -3.86 12.92 3.75
C LEU A 155 -3.18 14.22 4.19
N ARG A 156 -3.95 15.19 4.66
CA ARG A 156 -3.43 16.47 5.19
C ARG A 156 -2.34 16.31 6.27
N HIS A 157 -2.37 15.20 7.00
CA HIS A 157 -1.48 14.92 8.13
C HIS A 157 -0.57 13.70 7.90
N ARG A 158 -0.70 13.02 6.76
CA ARG A 158 0.10 11.85 6.40
C ARG A 158 0.25 11.74 4.89
N TYR A 159 1.47 11.78 4.40
CA TYR A 159 1.79 11.65 2.98
C TYR A 159 2.99 10.72 2.80
N ASP A 160 2.82 9.62 2.05
CA ASP A 160 3.88 8.63 1.84
C ASP A 160 4.64 8.85 0.51
N GLY A 161 4.46 9.97 -0.20
CA GLY A 161 5.13 10.18 -1.49
C GLY A 161 6.66 10.22 -1.42
N ALA A 162 7.23 10.60 -0.28
CA ALA A 162 8.68 10.49 -0.05
C ALA A 162 9.13 9.02 -0.06
N ASP A 163 8.35 8.10 0.51
CA ASP A 163 8.67 6.67 0.48
C ASP A 163 8.63 6.14 -0.94
N VAL A 164 7.62 6.54 -1.73
CA VAL A 164 7.53 6.19 -3.15
C VAL A 164 8.78 6.67 -3.90
N ALA A 165 9.18 7.93 -3.71
CA ALA A 165 10.36 8.48 -4.36
C ALA A 165 11.66 7.77 -3.94
N HIS A 166 11.81 7.44 -2.65
CA HIS A 166 12.97 6.69 -2.15
C HIS A 166 13.02 5.26 -2.69
N LEU A 167 11.87 4.58 -2.80
CA LEU A 167 11.78 3.25 -3.41
C LEU A 167 12.17 3.28 -4.88
N ILE A 168 11.71 4.27 -5.64
CA ILE A 168 12.15 4.45 -7.03
C ILE A 168 13.68 4.66 -7.05
N LEU A 169 14.22 5.59 -6.25
CA LEU A 169 15.65 5.87 -6.23
C LEU A 169 16.50 4.63 -5.92
N LYS A 170 16.11 3.85 -4.91
CA LYS A 170 16.93 2.77 -4.34
C LYS A 170 16.62 1.38 -4.86
N ALA A 171 15.46 1.18 -5.50
CA ALA A 171 15.00 -0.13 -5.93
C ALA A 171 14.38 -0.14 -7.34
N HIS A 172 14.57 0.91 -8.17
CA HIS A 172 14.05 0.96 -9.54
C HIS A 172 14.30 -0.29 -10.40
N ASP A 173 15.44 -0.94 -10.22
CA ASP A 173 15.88 -2.13 -10.95
C ASP A 173 15.13 -3.40 -10.50
N ARG A 174 14.46 -3.33 -9.35
CA ARG A 174 13.60 -4.38 -8.79
C ARG A 174 12.11 -4.05 -8.90
N ILE A 175 11.76 -2.86 -9.39
CA ILE A 175 10.37 -2.50 -9.69
C ILE A 175 10.01 -3.09 -11.06
N ASP A 176 8.97 -3.91 -11.08
CA ASP A 176 8.31 -4.35 -12.31
C ASP A 176 7.34 -3.25 -12.76
N TRP A 177 7.85 -2.35 -13.60
CA TRP A 177 7.13 -1.19 -14.09
C TRP A 177 5.87 -1.51 -14.90
N ALA A 178 5.88 -2.64 -15.62
CA ALA A 178 4.71 -3.08 -16.38
C ALA A 178 3.60 -3.57 -15.44
N ARG A 179 3.97 -4.33 -14.41
CA ARG A 179 3.02 -4.77 -13.38
C ARG A 179 2.50 -3.61 -12.53
N LEU A 180 3.36 -2.65 -12.18
CA LEU A 180 2.95 -1.44 -11.47
C LEU A 180 1.91 -0.65 -12.29
N LEU A 181 2.17 -0.43 -13.59
CA LEU A 181 1.20 0.20 -14.47
C LEU A 181 -0.10 -0.62 -14.54
N GLY A 182 -0.01 -1.95 -14.62
CA GLY A 182 -1.18 -2.83 -14.61
C GLY A 182 -2.05 -2.68 -13.35
N TYR A 183 -1.45 -2.58 -12.16
CA TYR A 183 -2.19 -2.30 -10.92
C TYR A 183 -2.80 -0.90 -10.90
N MET A 184 -2.11 0.07 -11.49
CA MET A 184 -2.53 1.48 -11.52
C MET A 184 -3.24 1.87 -12.81
N GLU A 185 -3.72 0.92 -13.62
CA GLU A 185 -4.26 1.19 -14.96
C GLU A 185 -5.44 2.17 -14.92
N ALA A 186 -6.37 1.95 -14.00
CA ALA A 186 -7.53 2.84 -13.77
C ALA A 186 -7.16 4.17 -13.07
N HIS A 187 -5.93 4.29 -12.58
CA HIS A 187 -5.43 5.37 -11.73
C HIS A 187 -4.05 5.86 -12.21
N TRP A 188 -3.84 5.82 -13.52
CA TRP A 188 -2.55 6.07 -14.14
C TRP A 188 -2.11 7.53 -13.90
N GLU A 189 -3.05 8.45 -13.69
CA GLU A 189 -2.77 9.84 -13.31
C GLU A 189 -2.02 9.91 -11.97
N VAL A 190 -2.38 9.04 -11.00
CA VAL A 190 -1.71 8.97 -9.69
C VAL A 190 -0.27 8.51 -9.86
N LEU A 191 -0.04 7.50 -10.71
CA LEU A 191 1.31 7.04 -11.04
C LEU A 191 2.11 8.17 -11.69
N LEU A 192 1.53 8.85 -12.69
CA LEU A 192 2.19 9.97 -13.37
C LEU A 192 2.58 11.10 -12.39
N ILE A 193 1.73 11.45 -11.43
CA ILE A 193 2.03 12.45 -10.39
C ILE A 193 3.27 12.04 -9.59
N HIS A 194 3.36 10.79 -9.12
CA HIS A 194 4.53 10.31 -8.38
C HIS A 194 5.79 10.29 -9.23
N LEU A 195 5.69 9.93 -10.51
CA LEU A 195 6.84 9.96 -11.43
C LEU A 195 7.30 11.39 -11.71
N LEU A 196 6.39 12.34 -11.90
CA LEU A 196 6.74 13.75 -12.05
C LEU A 196 7.38 14.31 -10.78
N ASN A 197 6.84 13.96 -9.61
CA ASN A 197 7.41 14.34 -8.32
C ASN A 197 8.83 13.78 -8.16
N PHE A 198 9.03 12.49 -8.45
CA PHE A 198 10.35 11.85 -8.44
C PHE A 198 11.36 12.59 -9.34
N ARG A 199 10.96 12.96 -10.57
CA ARG A 199 11.82 13.67 -11.53
C ARG A 199 12.15 15.10 -11.10
N TRP A 200 11.30 15.72 -10.28
CA TRP A 200 11.55 17.03 -9.67
C TRP A 200 12.48 16.91 -8.46
N ILE A 201 12.25 15.92 -7.58
CA ILE A 201 13.09 15.63 -6.41
C ILE A 201 14.51 15.21 -6.84
N TYR A 202 14.64 14.36 -7.85
CA TYR A 202 15.91 13.79 -8.33
C TYR A 202 16.12 14.03 -9.83
N PRO A 203 16.48 15.26 -10.25
CA PRO A 203 16.63 15.58 -11.66
C PRO A 203 17.80 14.83 -12.34
N SER A 204 18.84 14.42 -11.60
CA SER A 204 19.95 13.61 -12.12
C SER A 204 19.59 12.13 -12.29
N GLU A 205 18.59 11.64 -11.57
CA GLU A 205 18.23 10.21 -11.50
C GLU A 205 16.99 9.89 -12.34
N ARG A 206 16.63 10.77 -13.28
CA ARG A 206 15.42 10.62 -14.11
C ARG A 206 15.42 9.37 -14.98
N ASP A 207 16.61 8.79 -15.21
CA ASP A 207 16.84 7.55 -15.96
C ASP A 207 16.45 6.29 -15.18
N LYS A 208 16.20 6.41 -13.86
CA LYS A 208 15.73 5.31 -13.01
C LYS A 208 14.28 4.92 -13.32
N VAL A 209 13.51 5.79 -13.97
CA VAL A 209 12.17 5.50 -14.48
C VAL A 209 12.28 5.19 -15.99
N PRO A 210 11.73 4.07 -16.48
CA PRO A 210 11.80 3.75 -17.90
C PRO A 210 11.15 4.82 -18.78
N LEU A 211 11.83 5.19 -19.87
CA LEU A 211 11.31 6.20 -20.81
C LEU A 211 9.96 5.80 -21.40
N TRP A 212 9.77 4.52 -21.76
CA TRP A 212 8.52 4.04 -22.33
C TRP A 212 7.31 4.28 -21.41
N LEU A 213 7.50 4.23 -20.08
CA LEU A 213 6.42 4.43 -19.12
C LEU A 213 6.03 5.91 -19.07
N MET A 214 7.00 6.81 -19.12
CA MET A 214 6.73 8.24 -19.23
C MET A 214 6.00 8.57 -20.54
N ASP A 215 6.46 8.00 -21.66
CA ASP A 215 5.84 8.23 -22.97
C ASP A 215 4.40 7.71 -23.01
N GLU A 216 4.14 6.51 -22.45
CA GLU A 216 2.81 5.92 -22.32
C GLU A 216 1.87 6.83 -21.50
N LEU A 217 2.28 7.24 -20.30
CA LEU A 217 1.43 8.06 -19.41
C LEU A 217 1.18 9.46 -19.97
N LEU A 218 2.17 10.07 -20.64
CA LEU A 218 2.00 11.36 -21.32
C LEU A 218 1.10 11.22 -22.55
N SER A 219 1.16 10.09 -23.27
CA SER A 219 0.24 9.80 -24.37
C SER A 219 -1.20 9.66 -23.88
N ARG A 220 -1.45 8.97 -22.76
CA ARG A 220 -2.78 8.90 -22.12
C ARG A 220 -3.31 10.28 -21.74
N LEU A 221 -2.47 11.13 -21.16
CA LEU A 221 -2.85 12.51 -20.84
C LEU A 221 -3.16 13.33 -22.09
N ALA A 222 -2.37 13.20 -23.16
CA ALA A 222 -2.63 13.87 -24.42
C ALA A 222 -3.98 13.43 -25.02
N ALA A 223 -4.26 12.12 -25.03
CA ALA A 223 -5.54 11.59 -25.49
C ALA A 223 -6.72 12.05 -24.62
N GLN A 224 -6.57 12.09 -23.29
CA GLN A 224 -7.60 12.56 -22.36
C GLN A 224 -7.93 14.04 -22.60
N ARG A 225 -6.93 14.89 -22.92
CA ARG A 225 -7.12 16.32 -23.20
C ARG A 225 -8.00 16.57 -24.43
N ASP A 226 -7.99 15.65 -25.39
CA ASP A 226 -8.77 15.78 -26.63
C ASP A 226 -10.23 15.32 -26.46
N LEU A 227 -10.58 14.72 -25.32
CA LEU A 227 -11.94 14.30 -24.99
C LEU A 227 -12.76 15.43 -24.34
N PRO A 228 -14.09 15.42 -24.50
CA PRO A 228 -14.96 16.30 -23.72
C PRO A 228 -14.92 15.95 -22.22
N LEU A 229 -15.34 16.88 -21.37
CA LEU A 229 -15.48 16.64 -19.94
C LEU A 229 -16.52 15.53 -19.66
N PRO A 230 -16.31 14.69 -18.63
CA PRO A 230 -17.31 13.72 -18.19
C PRO A 230 -18.64 14.39 -17.79
N LEU A 231 -19.77 13.74 -18.10
CA LEU A 231 -21.10 14.22 -17.72
C LEU A 231 -21.35 14.07 -16.22
N THR A 232 -20.88 12.96 -15.64
CA THR A 232 -20.99 12.72 -14.20
C THR A 232 -19.93 13.53 -13.47
N LYS A 233 -20.38 14.39 -12.57
CA LYS A 233 -19.52 15.17 -11.68
C LYS A 233 -19.01 14.26 -10.57
N ILE A 234 -17.77 13.77 -10.65
CA ILE A 234 -17.18 12.84 -9.67
C ILE A 234 -16.01 13.47 -8.91
N CYS A 235 -15.82 13.13 -7.64
CA CYS A 235 -14.62 13.50 -6.87
C CYS A 235 -13.81 12.25 -6.50
N ARG A 236 -12.67 12.06 -7.16
CA ARG A 236 -11.72 10.98 -6.84
C ARG A 236 -10.81 11.27 -5.65
N GLY A 237 -10.86 12.48 -5.09
CA GLY A 237 -10.04 12.87 -3.94
C GLY A 237 -10.27 12.01 -2.69
N ARG A 238 -11.49 11.48 -2.52
CA ARG A 238 -11.81 10.54 -1.41
C ARG A 238 -11.06 9.21 -1.50
N MET A 239 -10.46 8.88 -2.65
CA MET A 239 -9.53 7.74 -2.77
C MET A 239 -8.17 8.02 -2.10
N TYR A 240 -7.79 9.29 -1.92
CA TYR A 240 -6.62 9.70 -1.14
C TYR A 240 -6.96 9.92 0.33
N SER A 241 -8.02 10.69 0.58
CA SER A 241 -8.43 11.08 1.93
C SER A 241 -9.93 11.34 1.97
N ARG A 242 -10.68 10.42 2.57
CA ARG A 242 -12.12 10.61 2.82
C ARG A 242 -12.43 11.91 3.61
N PRO A 243 -11.74 12.24 4.72
CA PRO A 243 -12.07 13.44 5.48
C PRO A 243 -11.67 14.74 4.77
N ASP A 244 -10.55 14.76 4.04
CA ASP A 244 -10.09 16.01 3.41
C ASP A 244 -10.93 16.40 2.18
N TYR A 245 -11.63 15.43 1.57
CA TYR A 245 -12.51 15.62 0.40
C TYR A 245 -13.99 15.36 0.74
N GLU A 246 -14.37 15.52 2.01
CA GLU A 246 -15.76 15.32 2.45
C GLU A 246 -16.70 16.38 1.87
N ILE A 247 -16.24 17.64 1.87
CA ILE A 247 -16.98 18.80 1.36
C ILE A 247 -17.35 18.67 -0.12
N ASP A 248 -16.49 18.02 -0.91
CA ASP A 248 -16.71 17.77 -2.34
C ASP A 248 -18.03 17.03 -2.59
N VAL A 249 -18.31 16.02 -1.75
CA VAL A 249 -19.51 15.20 -1.88
C VAL A 249 -20.69 15.86 -1.15
N LYS A 250 -20.49 16.29 0.10
CA LYS A 250 -21.60 16.78 0.94
C LYS A 250 -22.15 18.14 0.53
N GLU A 251 -21.32 19.02 -0.02
CA GLU A 251 -21.70 20.41 -0.29
C GLU A 251 -21.50 20.81 -1.75
N TRP A 252 -20.45 20.32 -2.42
CA TRP A 252 -20.15 20.72 -3.80
C TRP A 252 -20.82 19.85 -4.86
N GLY A 253 -21.58 18.82 -4.46
CA GLY A 253 -22.40 18.00 -5.35
C GLY A 253 -21.61 17.10 -6.29
N PHE A 254 -20.41 16.67 -5.89
CA PHE A 254 -19.69 15.61 -6.60
C PHE A 254 -20.17 14.24 -6.12
N ALA A 255 -20.35 13.30 -7.04
CA ALA A 255 -20.61 11.91 -6.72
C ALA A 255 -19.38 11.25 -6.09
N ASP A 256 -19.62 10.37 -5.11
CA ASP A 256 -18.60 9.54 -4.48
C ASP A 256 -18.20 8.39 -5.41
N VAL A 257 -16.91 8.04 -5.40
CA VAL A 257 -16.36 6.85 -6.08
C VAL A 257 -16.27 5.64 -5.14
N GLY A 258 -16.40 5.87 -3.82
CA GLY A 258 -16.19 4.88 -2.77
C GLY A 258 -17.44 4.15 -2.29
N GLY A 259 -18.46 3.98 -3.15
CA GLY A 259 -19.58 3.07 -2.92
C GLY A 259 -20.45 3.32 -1.68
N ASP A 260 -20.42 4.51 -1.09
CA ASP A 260 -21.43 4.90 -0.12
C ASP A 260 -22.65 5.40 -0.91
N SER A 261 -23.68 4.57 -0.98
CA SER A 261 -25.00 5.02 -1.40
C SER A 261 -25.54 5.94 -0.31
N ASP A 262 -25.37 7.25 -0.46
CA ASP A 262 -26.45 8.12 -0.04
C ASP A 262 -27.60 7.79 -0.99
N ILE A 263 -28.44 6.83 -0.59
CA ILE A 263 -29.81 6.75 -1.10
C ILE A 263 -30.45 8.05 -0.61
N SER A 264 -30.26 9.13 -1.37
CA SER A 264 -31.17 10.25 -1.33
C SER A 264 -32.53 9.65 -1.68
N ALA A 265 -33.36 9.46 -0.65
CA ALA A 265 -34.78 9.25 -0.83
C ALA A 265 -35.36 10.54 -1.45
N GLU A 266 -35.16 10.72 -2.75
CA GLU A 266 -36.13 11.35 -3.60
C GLU A 266 -37.19 10.28 -3.90
N THR A 267 -38.08 10.06 -2.93
CA THR A 267 -39.44 9.67 -3.30
C THR A 267 -40.17 10.96 -3.60
N GLU A 268 -40.30 11.22 -4.90
CA GLU A 268 -41.42 11.96 -5.46
C GLU A 268 -42.71 11.51 -4.77
N ASP A 269 -43.45 12.45 -4.21
CA ASP A 269 -44.90 12.36 -4.08
C ASP A 269 -45.48 13.73 -4.48
N THR A 270 -45.48 13.96 -5.78
CA THR A 270 -46.61 14.63 -6.44
C THR A 270 -47.69 13.59 -6.67
N GLU A 271 -48.79 13.66 -5.92
CA GLU A 271 -50.17 13.47 -6.41
C GLU A 271 -51.18 13.50 -5.24
N SER A 272 -51.84 14.66 -5.05
CA SER A 272 -53.31 14.85 -4.93
C SER A 272 -53.65 16.20 -4.30
#